data_AF-A0A8C7C6K9-F1
#
_entry.id   AF-A0A8C7C6K9-F1
#
_cell.length_a   1.000
_cell.length_b   1.000
_cell.length_c   1.000
_cell.angle_alpha   90.00
_cell.angle_beta   90.00
_cell.angle_gamma   90.00
#
_symmetry.space_group_name_H-M   'P 1'
#
loop_
_entity.id
_entity.type
_entity.pdbx_description
1 polymer ?
#
loop_
_entity_poly.entity_id
_entity_poly.type
_entity_poly.pdbx_seq_one_letter_code
_entity_poly.pdbx_strand_id
1 'polypeptide(L)'
;MERVKLDNKRILFNLLPAHVAQHFLMSNPRNMDLYYQSYSQVGVMFASIPNFDDFYIELDGNNMGVECLRLLNEIIADFDELMDKDFYKDLEKIKTIGSTYMAAVGLVPTTGSKAKKCISSHLSTLADFAIEMFDVLDEINYQSYNDFVLRVGINVGPVVAGVIGARRPQYDIWGNTVNVASRMDSTGVQGRIQVTEEVHRLLRKGTYRFVCRGKVSVKGKGEMLTYFLEGRTNRNGSQARSLNAERKMCAYGRPGLQTRLGTGPPPMAPMAGPPVRAGLGALQGSGLPPGPHGQHPPPGAAGKEA
;
A
#
# COMPACT_ATOMS: atom_id res chain seq x y z
N MET A 1 15.49 -33.94 1.05
CA MET A 1 15.03 -33.51 -0.29
C MET A 1 13.58 -32.99 -0.28
N GLU A 2 12.66 -33.56 0.50
CA GLU A 2 11.27 -33.06 0.59
C GLU A 2 11.10 -31.69 1.26
N ARG A 3 11.85 -31.40 2.35
CA ARG A 3 11.81 -30.09 3.00
C ARG A 3 12.14 -28.95 2.04
N VAL A 4 13.20 -29.09 1.24
CA VAL A 4 13.59 -28.12 0.20
C VAL A 4 12.49 -27.92 -0.85
N LYS A 5 11.78 -28.99 -1.24
CA LYS A 5 10.64 -28.87 -2.18
C LYS A 5 9.47 -28.11 -1.56
N LEU A 6 9.22 -28.29 -0.26
CA LEU A 6 8.16 -27.59 0.47
C LEU A 6 8.50 -26.10 0.64
N ASP A 7 9.75 -25.80 1.00
CA ASP A 7 10.24 -24.42 1.16
C ASP A 7 10.20 -23.67 -0.17
N ASN A 8 10.62 -24.31 -1.27
CA ASN A 8 10.54 -23.73 -2.62
C ASN A 8 9.09 -23.44 -3.05
N LYS A 9 8.15 -24.33 -2.71
CA LYS A 9 6.72 -24.09 -2.98
C LYS A 9 6.20 -22.90 -2.18
N ARG A 10 6.55 -22.80 -0.89
CA ARG A 10 6.13 -21.67 -0.04
C ARG A 10 6.63 -20.34 -0.60
N ILE A 11 7.89 -20.26 -1.00
CA ILE A 11 8.44 -19.05 -1.63
C ILE A 11 7.70 -18.73 -2.92
N LEU A 12 7.39 -19.73 -3.75
CA LEU A 12 6.65 -19.50 -5.00
C LEU A 12 5.23 -18.94 -4.74
N PHE A 13 4.51 -19.48 -3.76
CA PHE A 13 3.18 -18.99 -3.38
C PHE A 13 3.20 -17.62 -2.70
N ASN A 14 4.33 -17.21 -2.12
CA ASN A 14 4.51 -15.84 -1.62
C ASN A 14 4.80 -14.84 -2.76
N LEU A 15 5.26 -15.31 -3.92
CA LEU A 15 5.64 -14.46 -5.06
C LEU A 15 4.53 -14.35 -6.11
N LEU A 16 3.70 -15.37 -6.25
CA LEU A 16 2.67 -15.46 -7.28
C LEU A 16 1.35 -15.92 -6.66
N PRO A 17 0.20 -15.40 -7.14
CA PRO A 17 -1.11 -15.91 -6.76
C PRO A 17 -1.18 -17.42 -6.94
N ALA A 18 -1.93 -18.12 -6.08
CA ALA A 18 -1.93 -19.58 -6.04
C ALA A 18 -2.28 -20.24 -7.39
N HIS A 19 -3.24 -19.67 -8.12
CA HIS A 19 -3.64 -20.16 -9.44
C HIS A 19 -2.55 -19.97 -10.51
N VAL A 20 -1.75 -18.91 -10.40
CA VAL A 20 -0.63 -18.62 -11.30
C VAL A 20 0.57 -19.51 -10.96
N ALA A 21 0.90 -19.65 -9.68
CA ALA A 21 1.95 -20.55 -9.21
C ALA A 21 1.69 -22.00 -9.66
N GLN A 22 0.43 -22.46 -9.56
CA GLN A 22 0.02 -23.79 -10.02
C GLN A 22 0.26 -23.97 -11.52
N HIS A 23 -0.05 -22.95 -12.34
CA HIS A 23 0.22 -22.96 -13.77
C HIS A 23 1.71 -23.18 -14.07
N PHE A 24 2.62 -22.45 -13.41
CA PHE A 24 4.06 -22.62 -13.61
C PHE A 24 4.60 -23.96 -13.08
N LEU A 25 4.03 -24.51 -12.01
CA LEU A 25 4.41 -25.82 -11.49
C LEU A 25 3.97 -26.98 -12.40
N MET A 26 2.86 -26.82 -13.11
CA MET A 26 2.31 -27.82 -14.03
C MET A 26 2.85 -27.69 -15.46
N SER A 27 3.33 -26.50 -15.83
CA SER A 27 3.85 -26.21 -17.17
C SER A 27 5.21 -26.89 -17.38
N ASN A 28 5.44 -27.39 -18.60
CA ASN A 28 6.71 -27.99 -18.97
C ASN A 28 7.84 -26.92 -18.88
N PRO A 29 9.00 -27.17 -18.26
CA PRO A 29 10.07 -26.16 -18.10
C PRO A 29 10.61 -25.56 -19.42
N ARG A 30 10.29 -26.18 -20.56
CA ARG A 30 10.63 -25.69 -21.90
C ARG A 30 9.60 -24.73 -22.49
N ASN A 31 8.41 -24.63 -21.89
CA ASN A 31 7.33 -23.76 -22.33
C ASN A 31 7.26 -22.52 -21.42
N MET A 32 8.25 -21.64 -21.57
CA MET A 32 8.32 -20.34 -20.87
C MET A 32 7.52 -19.27 -21.63
N ASP A 33 6.34 -19.64 -22.15
CA ASP A 33 5.46 -18.70 -22.82
C ASP A 33 4.94 -17.67 -21.80
N LEU A 34 4.69 -16.46 -22.28
CA LEU A 34 4.12 -15.38 -21.49
C LEU A 34 2.80 -15.85 -20.86
N TYR A 35 2.74 -15.92 -19.53
CA TYR A 35 1.48 -16.13 -18.84
C TYR A 35 0.65 -14.84 -18.89
N TYR A 36 -0.55 -14.92 -19.46
CA TYR A 36 -1.54 -13.86 -19.41
C TYR A 36 -2.96 -14.43 -19.33
N GLN A 37 -3.86 -13.68 -18.70
CA GLN A 37 -5.27 -14.01 -18.60
C GLN A 37 -6.12 -12.74 -18.66
N SER A 38 -7.15 -12.75 -19.50
CA SER A 38 -8.09 -11.63 -19.62
C SER A 38 -9.30 -11.84 -18.72
N TYR A 39 -9.69 -10.79 -18.00
CA TYR A 39 -10.85 -10.78 -17.11
C TYR A 39 -11.78 -9.64 -17.53
N SER A 40 -13.07 -9.95 -17.65
CA SER A 40 -14.07 -8.96 -18.12
C SER A 40 -14.51 -7.98 -17.05
N GLN A 41 -14.51 -8.39 -15.78
CA GLN A 41 -14.98 -7.60 -14.65
C GLN A 41 -14.13 -7.90 -13.40
N VAL A 42 -13.28 -6.95 -13.04
CA VAL A 42 -12.42 -7.00 -11.85
C VAL A 42 -12.59 -5.69 -11.09
N GLY A 43 -12.80 -5.77 -9.78
CA GLY A 43 -12.75 -4.61 -8.90
C GLY A 43 -11.31 -4.35 -8.51
N VAL A 44 -10.84 -3.11 -8.65
CA VAL A 44 -9.47 -2.70 -8.35
C VAL A 44 -9.51 -1.57 -7.33
N MET A 45 -8.67 -1.66 -6.31
CA MET A 45 -8.52 -0.68 -5.25
C MET A 45 -7.08 -0.20 -5.15
N PHE A 46 -6.92 1.11 -4.96
CA PHE A 46 -5.69 1.74 -4.49
C PHE A 46 -6.00 2.39 -3.14
N ALA A 47 -5.24 2.05 -2.11
CA ALA A 47 -5.36 2.64 -0.78
C ALA A 47 -4.01 3.27 -0.42
N SER A 48 -3.93 4.60 -0.46
CA SER A 48 -2.71 5.37 -0.19
C SER A 48 -2.76 6.04 1.18
N ILE A 49 -1.59 6.29 1.77
CA ILE A 49 -1.40 7.09 2.98
C ILE A 49 -0.66 8.37 2.57
N PRO A 50 -1.38 9.44 2.17
CA PRO A 50 -0.75 10.58 1.52
C PRO A 50 0.22 11.35 2.42
N ASN A 51 -0.04 11.42 3.72
CA ASN A 51 0.83 12.10 4.68
C ASN A 51 2.03 11.26 5.15
N PHE A 52 2.21 10.04 4.62
CA PHE A 52 3.39 9.25 4.90
C PHE A 52 4.66 9.82 4.25
N ASP A 53 4.54 10.45 3.08
CA ASP A 53 5.69 11.03 2.37
C ASP A 53 6.28 12.20 3.18
N ASP A 54 5.43 13.07 3.73
CA ASP A 54 5.84 14.18 4.60
C ASP A 54 6.51 13.65 5.88
N PHE A 55 5.90 12.64 6.52
CA PHE A 55 6.46 11.94 7.68
C PHE A 55 7.85 11.34 7.39
N TYR A 56 8.02 10.73 6.21
CA TYR A 56 9.31 10.15 5.81
C TYR A 56 10.39 11.22 5.67
N ILE A 57 10.08 12.35 5.01
CA ILE A 57 11.04 13.44 4.81
C ILE A 57 11.51 14.02 6.16
N GLU A 58 10.58 14.22 7.10
CA GLU A 58 10.90 14.78 8.43
C GLU A 58 11.82 13.86 9.25
N LEU A 59 11.59 12.55 9.22
CA LEU A 59 12.35 11.58 10.00
C LEU A 59 13.66 11.15 9.34
N ASP A 60 13.73 11.10 8.00
CA ASP A 60 14.97 10.80 7.29
C ASP A 60 16.02 11.89 7.55
N GLY A 61 15.59 13.16 7.63
CA GLY A 61 16.44 14.27 8.06
C GLY A 61 17.03 14.12 9.48
N ASN A 62 16.45 13.24 10.30
CA ASN A 62 16.90 12.91 11.65
C ASN A 62 17.66 11.57 11.73
N ASN A 63 18.10 11.00 10.60
CA ASN A 63 18.71 9.65 10.50
C ASN A 63 17.77 8.52 10.95
N MET A 64 16.45 8.71 10.90
CA MET A 64 15.44 7.74 11.33
C MET A 64 14.68 7.08 10.17
N GLY A 65 15.17 7.18 8.93
CA GLY A 65 14.51 6.59 7.75
C GLY A 65 14.23 5.08 7.86
N VAL A 66 15.05 4.34 8.62
CA VAL A 66 14.81 2.91 8.91
C VAL A 66 13.56 2.69 9.77
N GLU A 67 13.29 3.56 10.75
CA GLU A 67 12.10 3.44 11.58
C GLU A 67 10.83 3.76 10.78
N CYS A 68 10.89 4.69 9.82
CA CYS A 68 9.78 4.92 8.91
C CYS A 68 9.45 3.67 8.09
N LEU A 69 10.48 2.98 7.57
CA LEU A 69 10.28 1.74 6.82
C LEU A 69 9.71 0.62 7.69
N ARG A 70 10.10 0.54 8.97
CA ARG A 70 9.51 -0.43 9.91
C ARG A 70 8.02 -0.16 10.14
N LEU A 71 7.66 1.11 10.36
CA LEU A 71 6.27 1.50 10.56
C LEU A 71 5.42 1.29 9.30
N LEU A 72 5.97 1.58 8.11
CA LEU A 72 5.30 1.24 6.86
C LEU A 72 5.09 -0.27 6.73
N ASN A 73 6.11 -1.07 7.04
CA ASN A 73 6.00 -2.52 7.00
C ASN A 73 4.96 -3.06 7.98
N GLU A 74 4.85 -2.47 9.18
CA GLU A 74 3.81 -2.79 10.16
C GLU A 74 2.41 -2.51 9.60
N ILE A 75 2.18 -1.31 9.05
CA ILE A 75 0.89 -0.96 8.42
C ILE A 75 0.52 -1.93 7.29
N ILE A 76 1.48 -2.27 6.42
CA ILE A 76 1.25 -3.19 5.32
C ILE A 76 0.99 -4.61 5.83
N ALA A 77 1.67 -5.05 6.88
CA ALA A 77 1.48 -6.36 7.50
C ALA A 77 0.08 -6.49 8.13
N ASP A 78 -0.40 -5.46 8.81
CA ASP A 78 -1.73 -5.46 9.42
C ASP A 78 -2.85 -5.44 8.36
N PHE A 79 -2.63 -4.76 7.22
CA PHE A 79 -3.52 -4.87 6.06
C PHE A 79 -3.50 -6.25 5.41
N ASP A 80 -2.35 -6.92 5.39
CA ASP A 80 -2.24 -8.31 4.91
C ASP A 80 -2.97 -9.27 5.86
N GLU A 81 -2.83 -9.11 7.19
CA GLU A 81 -3.58 -9.90 8.18
C GLU A 81 -5.09 -9.67 8.06
N LEU A 82 -5.53 -8.43 7.78
CA LEU A 82 -6.93 -8.14 7.48
C LEU A 82 -7.41 -8.92 6.24
N MET A 83 -6.60 -9.00 5.17
CA MET A 83 -6.95 -9.69 3.93
C MET A 83 -7.04 -11.21 4.12
N ASP A 84 -6.28 -11.78 5.05
CA ASP A 84 -6.27 -13.22 5.33
C ASP A 84 -7.55 -13.75 6.01
N LYS A 85 -8.43 -12.86 6.49
CA LYS A 85 -9.73 -13.28 7.06
C LYS A 85 -10.59 -14.04 6.06
N ASP A 86 -11.36 -15.02 6.53
CA ASP A 86 -12.19 -15.91 5.70
C ASP A 86 -13.13 -15.21 4.71
N PHE A 87 -13.66 -14.04 5.09
CA PHE A 87 -14.56 -13.24 4.25
C PHE A 87 -13.86 -12.54 3.07
N TYR A 88 -12.54 -12.36 3.14
CA TYR A 88 -11.72 -11.63 2.17
C TYR A 88 -10.87 -12.51 1.26
N LYS A 89 -11.06 -13.84 1.30
CA LYS A 89 -10.34 -14.83 0.47
C LYS A 89 -10.43 -14.65 -1.05
N ASP A 90 -11.37 -13.84 -1.53
CA ASP A 90 -11.49 -13.52 -2.96
C ASP A 90 -10.65 -12.30 -3.37
N LEU A 91 -10.09 -11.57 -2.41
CA LEU A 91 -9.18 -10.46 -2.63
C LEU A 91 -7.78 -10.98 -2.89
N GLU A 92 -7.09 -10.33 -3.81
CA GLU A 92 -5.70 -10.58 -4.12
C GLU A 92 -4.93 -9.27 -3.97
N LYS A 93 -3.90 -9.27 -3.12
CA LYS A 93 -2.91 -8.20 -3.11
C LYS A 93 -2.10 -8.26 -4.39
N ILE A 94 -2.05 -7.15 -5.13
CA ILE A 94 -1.24 -7.07 -6.35
C ILE A 94 0.18 -6.68 -6.00
N LYS A 95 0.33 -5.55 -5.29
CA LYS A 95 1.63 -5.01 -4.88
C LYS A 95 1.47 -3.83 -3.92
N THR A 96 2.58 -3.46 -3.31
CA THR A 96 2.74 -2.19 -2.61
C THR A 96 3.57 -1.24 -3.48
N ILE A 97 3.16 0.03 -3.59
CA ILE A 97 3.83 1.08 -4.37
C ILE A 97 4.03 2.29 -3.45
N GLY A 98 5.23 2.43 -2.88
CA GLY A 98 5.46 3.42 -1.82
C GLY A 98 4.54 3.16 -0.62
N SER A 99 3.79 4.17 -0.18
CA SER A 99 2.76 4.07 0.86
C SER A 99 1.38 3.61 0.34
N THR A 100 1.31 3.12 -0.90
CA THR A 100 0.04 2.71 -1.54
C THR A 100 -0.10 1.19 -1.61
N TYR A 101 -1.20 0.68 -1.06
CA TYR A 101 -1.62 -0.71 -1.12
C TYR A 101 -2.55 -0.94 -2.32
N MET A 102 -2.16 -1.84 -3.23
CA MET A 102 -2.96 -2.18 -4.41
C MET A 102 -3.55 -3.59 -4.27
N ALA A 103 -4.87 -3.68 -4.36
CA ALA A 103 -5.60 -4.94 -4.29
C ALA A 103 -6.66 -5.05 -5.39
N ALA A 104 -7.04 -6.27 -5.73
CA ALA A 104 -8.08 -6.55 -6.69
C ALA A 104 -8.96 -7.72 -6.29
N VAL A 105 -10.17 -7.78 -6.85
CA VAL A 105 -11.15 -8.85 -6.60
C VAL A 105 -11.71 -9.36 -7.92
N GLY A 106 -11.99 -10.66 -7.98
CA GLY A 106 -12.52 -11.31 -9.18
C GLY A 106 -11.44 -11.81 -10.15
N LEU A 107 -10.20 -11.97 -9.67
CA LEU A 107 -9.06 -12.53 -10.43
C LEU A 107 -8.96 -14.06 -10.31
N VAL A 108 -9.70 -14.69 -9.39
CA VAL A 108 -9.67 -16.15 -9.22
C VAL A 108 -10.54 -16.81 -10.30
N PRO A 109 -9.98 -17.69 -11.16
CA PRO A 109 -10.77 -18.48 -12.07
C PRO A 109 -11.70 -19.41 -11.28
N THR A 110 -13.02 -19.38 -11.54
CA THR A 110 -13.98 -20.37 -11.02
C THR A 110 -13.72 -21.74 -11.66
N THR A 111 -12.58 -22.37 -11.40
CA THR A 111 -12.33 -23.77 -11.72
C THR A 111 -12.88 -24.62 -10.58
N GLY A 112 -14.16 -24.99 -10.71
CA GLY A 112 -14.81 -25.98 -9.83
C GLY A 112 -16.03 -25.45 -9.08
N SER A 113 -17.23 -25.80 -9.59
CA SER A 113 -18.48 -26.04 -8.85
C SER A 113 -18.97 -25.07 -7.74
N LYS A 114 -18.46 -23.84 -7.65
CA LYS A 114 -19.04 -22.79 -6.80
C LYS A 114 -19.67 -21.76 -7.71
N ALA A 115 -20.96 -21.50 -7.50
CA ALA A 115 -21.77 -20.55 -8.26
C ALA A 115 -20.96 -19.27 -8.54
N LYS A 116 -20.86 -18.89 -9.82
CA LYS A 116 -20.14 -17.70 -10.26
C LYS A 116 -20.62 -16.51 -9.44
N LYS A 117 -19.81 -16.06 -8.47
CA LYS A 117 -20.16 -14.91 -7.62
C LYS A 117 -20.41 -13.72 -8.55
N CYS A 118 -21.49 -12.99 -8.30
CA CYS A 118 -21.79 -11.80 -9.07
C CYS A 118 -20.71 -10.74 -8.82
N ILE A 119 -20.39 -9.91 -9.82
CA ILE A 119 -19.45 -8.79 -9.66
C ILE A 119 -19.84 -7.87 -8.51
N SER A 120 -21.13 -7.70 -8.24
CA SER A 120 -21.60 -6.91 -7.10
C SER A 120 -21.17 -7.51 -5.76
N SER A 121 -21.16 -8.84 -5.63
CA SER A 121 -20.67 -9.52 -4.41
C SER A 121 -19.17 -9.32 -4.22
N HIS A 122 -18.39 -9.42 -5.30
CA HIS A 122 -16.96 -9.15 -5.26
C HIS A 122 -16.66 -7.70 -4.88
N LEU A 123 -17.40 -6.74 -5.46
CA LEU A 123 -17.27 -5.33 -5.10
C LEU A 123 -17.71 -5.04 -3.67
N SER A 124 -18.72 -5.73 -3.14
CA SER A 124 -19.09 -5.61 -1.72
C SER A 124 -17.93 -6.04 -0.83
N THR A 125 -17.31 -7.19 -1.11
CA THR A 125 -16.13 -7.67 -0.36
C THR A 125 -14.99 -6.64 -0.41
N LEU A 126 -14.71 -6.05 -1.58
CA LEU A 126 -13.68 -5.03 -1.72
C LEU A 126 -14.03 -3.73 -0.97
N ALA A 127 -15.31 -3.31 -1.00
CA ALA A 127 -15.80 -2.14 -0.28
C ALA A 127 -15.75 -2.33 1.24
N ASP A 128 -16.10 -3.52 1.73
CA ASP A 128 -16.03 -3.87 3.15
C ASP A 128 -14.58 -3.88 3.64
N PHE A 129 -13.67 -4.47 2.86
CA PHE A 129 -12.24 -4.44 3.14
C PHE A 129 -11.72 -3.00 3.20
N ALA A 130 -12.06 -2.17 2.21
CA ALA A 130 -11.68 -0.76 2.19
C ALA A 130 -12.16 0.02 3.42
N ILE A 131 -13.36 -0.29 3.94
CA ILE A 131 -13.90 0.32 5.16
C ILE A 131 -13.11 -0.17 6.39
N GLU A 132 -12.89 -1.48 6.53
CA GLU A 132 -12.13 -2.04 7.67
C GLU A 132 -10.67 -1.59 7.70
N MET A 133 -10.04 -1.29 6.55
CA MET A 133 -8.68 -0.74 6.52
C MET A 133 -8.55 0.59 7.28
N PHE A 134 -9.61 1.42 7.32
CA PHE A 134 -9.59 2.64 8.13
C PHE A 134 -9.55 2.34 9.62
N ASP A 135 -10.27 1.31 10.07
CA ASP A 135 -10.27 0.92 11.48
C ASP A 135 -8.92 0.33 11.89
N VAL A 136 -8.27 -0.43 10.99
CA VAL A 136 -6.90 -0.94 11.20
C VAL A 136 -5.89 0.21 11.29
N LEU A 137 -5.94 1.19 10.39
CA LEU A 137 -5.02 2.32 10.43
C LEU A 137 -5.22 3.19 11.70
N ASP A 138 -6.47 3.35 12.15
CA ASP A 138 -6.77 4.08 13.39
C ASP A 138 -6.13 3.41 14.62
N GLU A 139 -6.15 2.07 14.69
CA GLU A 139 -5.50 1.31 15.78
C GLU A 139 -3.98 1.52 15.76
N ILE A 140 -3.35 1.47 14.58
CA ILE A 140 -1.91 1.71 14.44
C ILE A 140 -1.56 3.15 14.82
N ASN A 141 -2.36 4.12 14.41
CA ASN A 141 -2.19 5.52 14.80
C ASN A 141 -2.22 5.69 16.32
N TYR A 142 -3.17 5.02 16.98
CA TYR A 142 -3.29 5.04 18.44
C TYR A 142 -2.06 4.42 19.12
N GLN A 143 -1.54 3.30 18.62
CA GLN A 143 -0.39 2.60 19.21
C GLN A 143 0.95 3.31 18.94
N SER A 144 1.09 3.95 17.77
CA SER A 144 2.33 4.59 17.33
C SER A 144 2.39 6.10 17.61
N TYR A 145 1.32 6.70 18.14
CA TYR A 145 1.17 8.14 18.35
C TYR A 145 1.31 8.97 17.06
N ASN A 146 0.81 8.44 15.95
CA ASN A 146 0.77 9.11 14.64
C ASN A 146 -0.67 9.44 14.24
N ASP A 147 -0.83 10.21 13.17
CA ASP A 147 -2.12 10.59 12.60
C ASP A 147 -2.13 10.37 11.07
N PHE A 148 -1.81 9.15 10.65
CA PHE A 148 -1.87 8.76 9.24
C PHE A 148 -3.31 8.73 8.74
N VAL A 149 -3.53 9.26 7.53
CA VAL A 149 -4.87 9.33 6.95
C VAL A 149 -4.94 8.49 5.69
N LEU A 150 -5.80 7.48 5.69
CA LEU A 150 -6.03 6.64 4.52
C LEU A 150 -6.86 7.40 3.47
N ARG A 151 -6.51 7.19 2.19
CA ARG A 151 -7.30 7.62 1.04
C ARG A 151 -7.46 6.42 0.12
N VAL A 152 -8.67 6.18 -0.36
CA VAL A 152 -8.95 4.98 -1.16
C VAL A 152 -9.66 5.34 -2.46
N GLY A 153 -9.23 4.74 -3.56
CA GLY A 153 -9.87 4.80 -4.87
C GLY A 153 -10.28 3.43 -5.37
N ILE A 154 -11.55 3.28 -5.76
CA ILE A 154 -12.09 2.01 -6.28
C ILE A 154 -12.70 2.20 -7.67
N ASN A 155 -12.40 1.28 -8.57
CA ASN A 155 -13.06 1.17 -9.86
C ASN A 155 -13.28 -0.30 -10.25
N VAL A 156 -14.18 -0.54 -11.20
CA VAL A 156 -14.47 -1.87 -11.76
C VAL A 156 -14.40 -1.83 -13.28
N GLY A 157 -13.99 -2.95 -13.89
CA GLY A 157 -13.96 -3.10 -15.34
C GLY A 157 -13.04 -4.22 -15.82
N PRO A 158 -12.79 -4.31 -17.13
CA PRO A 158 -11.93 -5.33 -17.70
C PRO A 158 -10.45 -5.07 -17.38
N VAL A 159 -9.69 -6.14 -17.20
CA VAL A 159 -8.23 -6.12 -16.99
C VAL A 159 -7.59 -7.32 -17.66
N VAL A 160 -6.29 -7.22 -17.93
CA VAL A 160 -5.44 -8.34 -18.32
C VAL A 160 -4.45 -8.57 -17.20
N ALA A 161 -4.43 -9.76 -16.61
CA ALA A 161 -3.41 -10.17 -15.66
C ALA A 161 -2.31 -10.94 -16.38
N GLY A 162 -1.11 -10.97 -15.81
CA GLY A 162 0.00 -11.72 -16.40
C GLY A 162 1.26 -11.64 -15.57
N VAL A 163 2.25 -12.45 -15.96
CA VAL A 163 3.58 -12.47 -15.33
C VAL A 163 4.61 -11.96 -16.32
N ILE A 164 5.27 -10.86 -15.98
CA ILE A 164 6.30 -10.23 -16.83
C ILE A 164 7.65 -10.24 -16.11
N GLY A 165 8.73 -10.47 -16.87
CA GLY A 165 10.11 -10.32 -16.41
C GLY A 165 10.92 -11.61 -16.49
N ALA A 166 12.03 -11.58 -17.24
CA ALA A 166 12.87 -12.77 -17.47
C ALA A 166 13.74 -13.17 -16.27
N ARG A 167 14.14 -12.21 -15.42
CA ARG A 167 15.00 -12.44 -14.25
C ARG A 167 14.29 -12.28 -12.91
N ARG A 168 13.27 -11.42 -12.88
CA ARG A 168 12.43 -11.13 -11.71
C ARG A 168 10.98 -11.13 -12.18
N PRO A 169 10.36 -12.31 -12.34
CA PRO A 169 8.97 -12.40 -12.77
C PRO A 169 8.07 -11.71 -11.74
N GLN A 170 7.20 -10.83 -12.22
CA GLN A 170 6.23 -10.10 -11.42
C GLN A 170 4.84 -10.35 -11.97
N TYR A 171 3.94 -10.84 -11.13
CA TYR A 171 2.51 -10.83 -11.42
C TYR A 171 1.97 -9.41 -11.29
N ASP A 172 1.18 -8.98 -12.26
CA ASP A 172 0.54 -7.67 -12.24
C ASP A 172 -0.73 -7.68 -13.10
N ILE A 173 -1.52 -6.61 -12.99
CA ILE A 173 -2.73 -6.39 -13.78
C ILE A 173 -2.64 -5.07 -14.57
N TRP A 174 -3.04 -5.13 -15.83
CA TRP A 174 -3.04 -4.00 -16.75
C TRP A 174 -4.44 -3.72 -17.29
N GLY A 175 -4.69 -2.45 -17.58
CA GLY A 175 -5.92 -2.03 -18.23
C GLY A 175 -6.34 -0.64 -17.81
N ASN A 176 -7.24 -0.06 -18.60
CA ASN A 176 -7.80 1.25 -18.28
C ASN A 176 -8.52 1.26 -16.91
N THR A 177 -9.07 0.13 -16.47
CA THR A 177 -9.69 -0.03 -15.15
C THR A 177 -8.74 0.31 -14.01
N VAL A 178 -7.49 -0.19 -14.09
CA VAL A 178 -6.43 0.05 -13.09
C VAL A 178 -6.05 1.53 -13.07
N ASN A 179 -5.89 2.13 -14.25
CA ASN A 179 -5.58 3.56 -14.37
C ASN A 179 -6.67 4.42 -13.74
N VAL A 180 -7.95 4.12 -14.02
CA VAL A 180 -9.07 4.87 -13.42
C VAL A 180 -9.13 4.66 -11.91
N ALA A 181 -8.90 3.46 -11.38
CA ALA A 181 -8.84 3.21 -9.94
C ALA A 181 -7.73 4.05 -9.26
N SER A 182 -6.53 4.07 -9.85
CA SER A 182 -5.43 4.92 -9.39
C SER A 182 -5.77 6.43 -9.45
N ARG A 183 -6.60 6.85 -10.41
CA ARG A 183 -7.12 8.24 -10.45
C ARG A 183 -8.17 8.51 -9.39
N MET A 184 -9.01 7.53 -9.04
CA MET A 184 -9.94 7.69 -7.92
C MET A 184 -9.21 7.87 -6.60
N ASP A 185 -8.05 7.23 -6.42
CA ASP A 185 -7.20 7.46 -5.26
C ASP A 185 -6.50 8.83 -5.35
N SER A 186 -5.70 9.08 -6.39
CA SER A 186 -4.93 10.33 -6.48
C SER A 186 -5.76 11.62 -6.51
N THR A 187 -6.98 11.58 -7.03
CA THR A 187 -7.95 12.72 -6.98
C THR A 187 -8.86 12.68 -5.76
N GLY A 188 -8.76 11.63 -4.95
CA GLY A 188 -9.50 11.40 -3.71
C GLY A 188 -9.21 12.44 -2.64
N VAL A 189 -10.13 12.55 -1.68
CA VAL A 189 -9.94 13.34 -0.47
C VAL A 189 -9.45 12.40 0.63
N GLN A 190 -8.46 12.83 1.41
CA GLN A 190 -7.98 12.09 2.59
C GLN A 190 -9.14 11.76 3.53
N GLY A 191 -9.15 10.56 4.11
CA GLY A 191 -10.20 10.10 5.01
C GLY A 191 -11.43 9.54 4.28
N ARG A 192 -11.41 9.46 2.94
CA ARG A 192 -12.57 9.04 2.14
C ARG A 192 -12.23 7.94 1.13
N ILE A 193 -13.25 7.15 0.83
CA ILE A 193 -13.24 6.16 -0.26
C ILE A 193 -13.95 6.79 -1.46
N GLN A 194 -13.22 7.08 -2.52
CA GLN A 194 -13.78 7.55 -3.78
C GLN A 194 -14.01 6.40 -4.75
N VAL A 195 -15.18 6.40 -5.38
CA VAL A 195 -15.58 5.39 -6.34
C VAL A 195 -16.11 6.03 -7.63
N THR A 196 -16.01 5.29 -8.73
CA THR A 196 -16.65 5.68 -10.01
C THR A 196 -18.17 5.50 -9.96
N GLU A 197 -18.88 6.17 -10.86
CA GLU A 197 -20.33 6.01 -11.04
C GLU A 197 -20.74 4.55 -11.24
N GLU A 198 -19.94 3.76 -11.95
CA GLU A 198 -20.23 2.35 -12.22
C GLU A 198 -20.19 1.50 -10.94
N VAL A 199 -19.20 1.71 -10.07
CA VAL A 199 -19.14 1.05 -8.75
C VAL A 199 -20.36 1.44 -7.91
N HIS A 200 -20.71 2.74 -7.87
CA HIS A 200 -21.91 3.21 -7.20
C HIS A 200 -23.17 2.52 -7.77
N ARG A 201 -23.33 2.43 -9.10
CA ARG A 201 -24.48 1.79 -9.74
C ARG A 201 -24.64 0.31 -9.36
N LEU A 202 -23.53 -0.41 -9.20
CA LEU A 202 -23.51 -1.83 -8.82
C LEU A 202 -23.77 -2.03 -7.32
N LEU A 203 -23.30 -1.13 -6.47
CA LEU A 203 -23.42 -1.24 -5.00
C LEU A 203 -24.61 -0.52 -4.39
N ARG A 204 -25.25 0.45 -5.09
CA ARG A 204 -26.37 1.26 -4.57
C ARG A 204 -27.61 0.45 -4.16
N LYS A 205 -27.77 -0.76 -4.71
CA LYS A 205 -28.87 -1.67 -4.36
C LYS A 205 -28.59 -2.45 -3.06
N GLY A 206 -27.35 -2.39 -2.57
CA GLY A 206 -26.90 -3.06 -1.36
C GLY A 206 -27.00 -2.16 -0.13
N THR A 207 -26.22 -2.52 0.90
CA THR A 207 -26.23 -1.89 2.22
C THR A 207 -25.14 -0.83 2.35
N TYR A 208 -24.98 0.06 1.36
CA TYR A 208 -23.92 1.08 1.36
C TYR A 208 -24.48 2.49 1.23
N ARG A 209 -23.87 3.45 1.94
CA ARG A 209 -24.20 4.87 1.85
C ARG A 209 -23.19 5.56 0.93
N PHE A 210 -23.72 6.26 -0.07
CA PHE A 210 -22.92 7.05 -1.00
C PHE A 210 -23.31 8.52 -0.95
N VAL A 211 -22.32 9.39 -1.12
CA VAL A 211 -22.51 10.83 -1.30
C VAL A 211 -21.95 11.21 -2.67
N CYS A 212 -22.74 11.93 -3.47
CA CYS A 212 -22.27 12.44 -4.75
C CYS A 212 -21.15 13.46 -4.51
N ARG A 213 -19.95 13.19 -5.05
CA ARG A 213 -18.85 14.15 -5.03
C ARG A 213 -19.00 15.19 -6.14
N GLY A 214 -19.57 14.78 -7.27
CA GLY A 214 -19.68 15.58 -8.48
C GLY A 214 -18.69 15.15 -9.56
N LYS A 215 -18.51 16.02 -10.56
CA LYS A 215 -17.60 15.77 -11.68
C LYS A 215 -16.15 16.09 -11.28
N VAL A 216 -15.25 15.15 -11.58
CA VAL A 216 -13.82 15.27 -11.32
C VAL A 216 -13.08 15.05 -12.63
N SER A 217 -12.10 15.91 -12.92
CA SER A 217 -11.27 15.78 -14.11
C SER A 217 -10.29 14.62 -13.97
N VAL A 218 -10.41 13.63 -14.84
CA VAL A 218 -9.57 12.42 -14.86
C VAL A 218 -8.74 12.40 -16.14
N LYS A 219 -7.42 12.40 -15.99
CA LYS A 219 -6.46 12.37 -17.12
C LYS A 219 -6.78 11.21 -18.07
N GLY A 220 -7.04 11.52 -19.34
CA GLY A 220 -7.36 10.54 -20.39
C GLY A 220 -8.83 10.10 -20.43
N LYS A 221 -9.69 10.61 -19.53
CA LYS A 221 -11.14 10.36 -19.52
C LYS A 221 -11.99 11.62 -19.57
N GLY A 222 -11.42 12.78 -19.26
CA GLY A 222 -12.18 14.02 -19.14
C GLY A 222 -12.91 14.08 -17.81
N GLU A 223 -14.08 14.73 -17.78
CA GLU A 223 -14.89 14.85 -16.58
C GLU A 223 -15.65 13.55 -16.28
N MET A 224 -15.42 12.98 -15.10
CA MET A 224 -16.12 11.78 -14.62
C MET A 224 -16.96 12.09 -13.40
N LEU A 225 -18.20 11.60 -13.37
CA LEU A 225 -19.03 11.64 -12.16
C LEU A 225 -18.49 10.65 -11.12
N THR A 226 -18.30 11.12 -9.89
CA THR A 226 -17.70 10.36 -8.81
C THR A 226 -18.53 10.44 -7.54
N TYR A 227 -18.35 9.45 -6.67
CA TYR A 227 -19.06 9.31 -5.41
C TYR A 227 -18.08 8.99 -4.29
N PHE A 228 -18.42 9.40 -3.08
CA PHE A 228 -17.78 8.90 -1.87
C PHE A 228 -18.60 7.77 -1.28
N LEU A 229 -17.96 6.65 -0.97
CA LEU A 229 -18.52 5.59 -0.14
C LEU A 229 -18.27 5.98 1.34
N GLU A 230 -19.33 6.17 2.11
CA GLU A 230 -19.24 6.62 3.51
C GLU A 230 -19.34 5.49 4.54
N GLY A 231 -19.63 4.26 4.10
CA GLY A 231 -19.80 3.11 4.98
C GLY A 231 -21.06 2.30 4.67
N ARG A 232 -21.42 1.42 5.60
CA ARG A 232 -22.61 0.58 5.49
C ARG A 232 -23.87 1.32 5.96
N THR A 233 -24.99 1.10 5.29
CA THR A 233 -26.31 1.56 5.71
C THR A 233 -26.87 0.58 6.75
N ASN A 234 -27.11 1.01 7.98
CA ASN A 234 -27.78 0.18 8.99
C ASN A 234 -29.21 -0.16 8.54
N ARG A 235 -29.63 -1.42 8.70
CA ARG A 235 -31.00 -1.89 8.39
C ARG A 235 -32.08 -1.31 9.31
N ASN A 236 -31.67 -0.71 10.43
CA ASN A 236 -32.52 0.04 11.35
C ASN A 236 -32.04 1.49 11.31
N GLY A 237 -32.92 2.46 11.09
CA GLY A 237 -32.62 3.87 10.84
C GLY A 237 -31.89 4.67 11.94
N SER A 238 -31.12 4.01 12.81
CA SER A 238 -30.15 4.62 13.71
C SER A 238 -28.76 4.67 13.05
N GLN A 239 -28.21 5.89 13.01
CA GLN A 239 -26.98 6.29 12.32
C GLN A 239 -25.87 5.22 12.37
N ALA A 240 -25.39 4.82 11.19
CA ALA A 240 -24.19 4.01 11.02
C ALA A 240 -22.97 4.93 10.89
N ARG A 241 -21.89 4.56 11.60
CA ARG A 241 -20.58 5.23 11.71
C ARG A 241 -20.25 6.03 10.46
N SER A 242 -20.35 7.35 10.57
CA SER A 242 -19.94 8.26 9.52
C SER A 242 -18.41 8.34 9.54
N LEU A 243 -17.76 8.00 8.43
CA LEU A 243 -16.29 8.13 8.29
C LEU A 243 -15.78 9.56 8.59
N ASN A 244 -16.66 10.58 8.59
CA ASN A 244 -16.26 11.99 8.61
C ASN A 244 -16.60 12.81 9.86
N ALA A 245 -17.33 12.30 10.88
CA ALA A 245 -17.89 13.18 11.92
C ALA A 245 -17.54 12.86 13.38
N GLU A 246 -17.08 11.64 13.72
CA GLU A 246 -16.93 11.22 15.14
C GLU A 246 -15.49 10.85 15.54
N ARG A 247 -14.49 11.06 14.68
CA ARG A 247 -13.08 10.76 15.03
C ARG A 247 -12.39 11.82 15.89
N LYS A 248 -13.09 12.90 16.26
CA LYS A 248 -12.68 13.77 17.37
C LYS A 248 -13.52 13.42 18.61
N MET A 249 -12.86 12.81 19.59
CA MET A 249 -13.38 12.35 20.88
C MET A 249 -14.07 10.98 20.85
N CYS A 250 -13.32 9.94 21.20
CA CYS A 250 -13.80 8.95 22.18
C CYS A 250 -12.62 8.17 22.79
N ALA A 251 -12.38 8.42 24.08
CA ALA A 251 -11.67 7.51 24.96
C ALA A 251 -12.53 6.25 25.14
N TYR A 252 -12.08 5.11 24.63
CA TYR A 252 -12.69 3.82 24.96
C TYR A 252 -11.62 2.87 25.47
N GLY A 253 -11.60 2.72 26.80
CA GLY A 253 -10.94 1.59 27.45
C GLY A 253 -11.66 0.29 27.10
N ARG A 254 -10.88 -0.75 26.84
CA ARG A 254 -11.31 -2.14 26.98
C ARG A 254 -10.39 -2.86 27.98
N PRO A 255 -10.94 -3.83 28.76
CA PRO A 255 -10.26 -4.45 29.88
C PRO A 255 -9.21 -5.46 29.42
N GLY A 256 -8.15 -5.56 30.23
CA GLY A 256 -6.87 -6.14 29.87
C GLY A 256 -6.86 -7.63 29.55
N LEU A 257 -6.02 -7.98 28.57
CA LEU A 257 -5.34 -9.26 28.54
C LEU A 257 -3.97 -9.07 29.20
N GLN A 258 -3.81 -9.69 30.36
CA GLN A 258 -2.62 -9.61 31.19
C GLN A 258 -1.53 -10.52 30.61
N THR A 259 -0.59 -9.96 29.86
CA THR A 259 0.69 -10.60 29.56
C THR A 259 1.71 -10.20 30.63
N ARG A 260 2.11 -11.18 31.43
CA ARG A 260 3.14 -11.04 32.45
C ARG A 260 4.49 -10.77 31.79
N LEU A 261 5.08 -9.60 32.05
CA LEU A 261 6.51 -9.35 31.90
C LEU A 261 7.03 -8.84 33.25
N GLY A 262 8.11 -9.48 33.70
CA GLY A 262 8.67 -9.36 35.03
C GLY A 262 9.17 -7.96 35.35
N THR A 263 8.93 -7.56 36.59
CA THR A 263 9.44 -6.37 37.24
C THR A 263 10.96 -6.44 37.40
N GLY A 264 11.69 -5.54 36.75
CA GLY A 264 13.02 -5.11 37.14
C GLY A 264 13.00 -3.60 37.40
N PRO A 265 13.56 -3.09 38.52
CA PRO A 265 13.53 -1.66 38.83
C PRO A 265 14.49 -0.86 37.94
N PRO A 266 14.25 0.45 37.72
CA PRO A 266 15.07 1.28 36.84
C PRO A 266 16.40 1.64 37.51
N PRO A 267 17.49 1.84 36.76
CA PRO A 267 18.74 2.35 37.33
C PRO A 267 18.62 3.85 37.61
N MET A 268 19.01 4.23 38.84
CA MET A 268 19.14 5.60 39.30
C MET A 268 20.42 6.24 38.73
N ALA A 269 20.32 7.49 38.28
CA ALA A 269 21.48 8.34 38.01
C ALA A 269 22.00 8.98 39.32
N PRO A 270 23.32 8.94 39.56
CA PRO A 270 24.05 10.12 40.04
C PRO A 270 25.47 10.18 39.41
N MET A 271 26.26 11.26 39.32
CA MET A 271 26.28 12.65 39.78
C MET A 271 27.39 13.37 38.99
N ALA A 272 27.29 14.70 38.92
CA ALA A 272 28.26 15.59 38.29
C ALA A 272 29.66 15.57 38.97
N GLY A 273 30.71 15.68 38.17
CA GLY A 273 32.10 15.97 38.59
C GLY A 273 32.58 17.32 38.00
N PRO A 274 33.58 17.97 38.63
CA PRO A 274 33.84 19.42 38.50
C PRO A 274 34.58 19.83 37.21
N PRO A 275 34.60 21.13 36.86
CA PRO A 275 35.11 21.59 35.57
C PRO A 275 36.64 21.69 35.58
N VAL A 276 37.30 21.22 34.51
CA VAL A 276 38.73 21.46 34.28
C VAL A 276 38.91 22.62 33.32
N ARG A 277 39.77 23.53 33.77
CA ARG A 277 40.07 24.89 33.32
C ARG A 277 40.88 24.90 32.01
N ALA A 278 40.60 25.88 31.16
CA ALA A 278 41.39 26.24 29.99
C ALA A 278 42.81 26.71 30.36
N GLY A 279 43.80 26.31 29.56
CA GLY A 279 45.19 26.76 29.65
C GLY A 279 45.80 26.92 28.25
N LEU A 280 46.31 28.12 27.99
CA LEU A 280 46.99 28.55 26.77
C LEU A 280 48.27 27.75 26.50
N GLY A 281 48.64 27.65 25.22
CA GLY A 281 49.97 27.24 24.77
C GLY A 281 50.16 27.38 23.27
N ALA A 282 50.67 28.53 22.84
CA ALA A 282 51.13 28.80 21.49
C ALA A 282 52.45 28.06 21.17
N LEU A 283 52.70 27.75 19.89
CA LEU A 283 53.88 28.16 19.10
C LEU A 283 53.96 27.40 17.76
N GLN A 284 54.00 28.19 16.67
CA GLN A 284 54.87 28.16 15.47
C GLN A 284 55.35 26.80 14.92
N GLY A 285 55.39 26.51 13.62
CA GLY A 285 55.37 27.33 12.40
C GLY A 285 56.07 26.57 11.26
N SER A 286 56.04 27.15 10.04
CA SER A 286 56.66 26.73 8.77
C SER A 286 55.89 25.65 7.96
N GLY A 287 55.70 25.75 6.64
CA GLY A 287 56.08 26.72 5.62
C GLY A 287 55.51 26.29 4.25
N LEU A 288 54.94 27.29 3.55
CA LEU A 288 54.47 27.45 2.17
C LEU A 288 55.46 27.00 1.04
N PRO A 289 55.16 27.02 -0.29
CA PRO A 289 53.88 26.99 -1.07
C PRO A 289 54.01 26.22 -2.45
N PRO A 290 53.32 26.54 -3.60
CA PRO A 290 52.79 25.52 -4.52
C PRO A 290 53.24 25.66 -6.00
N GLY A 291 52.72 24.79 -6.87
CA GLY A 291 52.57 25.03 -8.32
C GLY A 291 53.07 23.89 -9.22
N PRO A 292 52.84 23.92 -10.55
CA PRO A 292 51.72 24.54 -11.28
C PRO A 292 51.10 23.64 -12.40
N HIS A 293 49.96 24.10 -12.91
CA HIS A 293 49.41 24.00 -14.27
C HIS A 293 49.63 22.77 -15.18
N GLY A 294 48.51 22.22 -15.67
CA GLY A 294 48.44 21.45 -16.91
C GLY A 294 47.04 21.52 -17.52
N GLN A 295 46.79 22.54 -18.33
CA GLN A 295 45.66 22.62 -19.26
C GLN A 295 45.90 21.67 -20.43
N HIS A 296 44.89 20.91 -20.85
CA HIS A 296 44.85 20.27 -22.17
C HIS A 296 43.50 20.57 -22.85
N PRO A 297 43.50 21.12 -24.08
CA PRO A 297 42.29 21.42 -24.85
C PRO A 297 41.82 20.22 -25.69
N PRO A 298 40.59 20.23 -26.24
CA PRO A 298 40.07 19.14 -27.07
C PRO A 298 40.33 19.38 -28.57
N PRO A 299 40.40 18.32 -29.39
CA PRO A 299 39.91 18.31 -30.76
C PRO A 299 38.76 17.29 -30.86
N GLY A 300 37.74 17.36 -31.69
CA GLY A 300 37.47 18.14 -32.89
C GLY A 300 36.38 17.33 -33.61
N ALA A 301 35.28 17.98 -34.00
CA ALA A 301 34.18 17.35 -34.71
C ALA A 301 34.52 17.22 -36.21
N ALA A 302 34.50 16.00 -36.73
CA ALA A 302 34.35 15.62 -38.15
C ALA A 302 34.30 14.07 -38.19
N GLY A 303 33.48 13.38 -38.96
CA GLY A 303 32.43 13.78 -39.88
C GLY A 303 31.52 12.59 -40.20
N LYS A 304 30.45 12.89 -40.93
CA LYS A 304 29.64 11.96 -41.71
C LYS A 304 30.52 11.08 -42.61
N GLU A 305 30.18 9.80 -42.76
CA GLU A 305 29.79 9.16 -44.03
C GLU A 305 29.52 7.64 -43.88
N ALA A 306 28.54 7.19 -44.68
CA ALA A 306 28.12 5.83 -45.04
C ALA A 306 27.50 4.92 -43.97
#